data_AF-A0A7J4R2Y2-F1
#
_entry.id   AF-A0A7J4R2Y2-F1
#
_cell.length_a   1.000
_cell.length_b   1.000
_cell.length_c   1.000
_cell.angle_alpha   90.00
_cell.angle_beta   90.00
_cell.angle_gamma   90.00
#
_symmetry.space_group_name_H-M   'P 1'
#
loop_
_entity.id
_entity.type
_entity.pdbx_description
1 polymer ?
#
loop_
_entity_poly.entity_id
_entity_poly.type
_entity_poly.pdbx_seq_one_letter_code
_entity_poly.pdbx_strand_id
1 'polypeptide(L)'
;GEDVDLGLYSLQCGRRNDALKLWLAWREIGDAGWATMLDGFMKLADYLERRVNQNESLEMMSNRMWTNVCFRYVGSSPEENLNHINT
;
A
#
# COMPACT_ATOMS: atom_id res chain seq x y z
N GLY A 1 1.12 16.09 -38.98
CA GLY A 1 1.73 15.38 -37.85
C GLY A 1 1.65 16.20 -36.57
N GLU A 2 0.53 16.89 -36.36
CA GLU A 2 0.31 17.82 -35.23
C GLU A 2 -0.52 17.19 -34.09
N ASP A 3 -0.93 15.92 -34.22
CA ASP A 3 -1.93 15.28 -33.34
C ASP A 3 -1.41 14.70 -32.02
N VAL A 4 -0.17 15.00 -31.60
CA VAL A 4 0.41 14.43 -30.37
C VAL A 4 1.07 15.48 -29.48
N ASP A 5 0.56 16.72 -29.47
CA ASP A 5 0.91 17.66 -28.41
C ASP A 5 0.01 17.43 -27.18
N LEU A 6 0.50 16.62 -26.24
CA LEU A 6 -0.18 16.35 -24.98
C LEU A 6 -0.03 17.50 -23.96
N GLY A 7 0.76 18.54 -24.28
CA GLY A 7 0.96 19.70 -23.41
C GLY A 7 -0.31 20.52 -23.24
N LEU A 8 -1.14 20.60 -24.29
CA LEU A 8 -2.40 21.35 -24.29
C LEU A 8 -3.47 20.77 -23.34
N TYR A 9 -3.36 19.49 -22.98
CA TYR A 9 -4.28 18.81 -22.07
C TYR A 9 -3.83 18.86 -20.61
N SER A 10 -2.63 19.39 -20.36
CA SER A 10 -2.01 19.42 -19.04
C SER A 10 -1.99 20.85 -18.51
N LEU A 11 -2.39 21.03 -17.25
CA LEU A 11 -2.21 22.31 -16.55
C LEU A 11 -0.73 22.62 -16.27
N GLN A 12 0.14 21.61 -16.36
CA GLN A 12 1.58 21.78 -16.15
C GLN A 12 2.29 22.25 -17.41
N CYS A 13 3.12 23.29 -17.28
CA CYS A 13 3.98 23.82 -18.35
C CYS A 13 5.14 22.87 -18.68
N GLY A 14 5.87 22.41 -17.65
CA GLY A 14 6.88 21.36 -17.77
C GLY A 14 6.39 20.07 -17.10
N ARG A 15 6.53 18.92 -17.76
CA ARG A 15 6.10 17.62 -17.24
C ARG A 15 7.20 16.58 -17.31
N ARG A 16 7.46 15.90 -16.20
CA ARG A 16 8.42 14.79 -16.13
C ARG A 16 7.86 13.54 -16.81
N ASN A 17 8.71 12.76 -17.46
CA ASN A 17 8.31 11.48 -18.06
C ASN A 17 8.23 10.35 -17.00
N ASP A 18 7.20 10.38 -16.17
CA ASP A 18 6.93 9.35 -15.17
C ASP A 18 6.36 8.05 -15.75
N ALA A 19 5.88 8.06 -17.00
CA ALA A 19 5.38 6.86 -17.66
C ALA A 19 6.52 5.89 -18.03
N LEU A 20 7.71 6.42 -18.37
CA LEU A 20 8.84 5.60 -18.81
C LEU A 20 9.33 4.64 -17.71
N LYS A 21 9.41 5.09 -16.45
CA LYS A 21 9.80 4.21 -15.32
C LYS A 21 8.83 3.04 -15.16
N LEU A 22 7.53 3.31 -15.29
CA LEU A 22 6.49 2.28 -15.19
C LEU A 22 6.58 1.32 -16.37
N TRP A 23 6.71 1.84 -17.58
CA TRP A 23 6.81 1.01 -18.79
C TRP A 23 8.03 0.09 -18.78
N LEU A 24 9.19 0.58 -18.34
CA LEU A 24 10.40 -0.24 -18.22
C LEU A 24 10.21 -1.38 -17.22
N ALA A 25 9.68 -1.08 -16.03
CA ALA A 25 9.37 -2.10 -15.02
C ALA A 25 8.33 -3.11 -15.53
N TRP A 26 7.29 -2.63 -16.22
CA TRP A 26 6.24 -3.49 -16.80
C TRP A 26 6.77 -4.41 -17.88
N ARG A 27 7.67 -3.91 -18.73
CA ARG A 27 8.32 -4.74 -19.76
C ARG A 27 9.26 -5.79 -19.15
N GLU A 28 9.88 -5.50 -18.01
CA GLU A 28 10.77 -6.42 -17.31
C GLU A 28 10.02 -7.62 -16.73
N ILE A 29 8.95 -7.39 -15.98
CA ILE A 29 8.26 -8.45 -15.22
C ILE A 29 6.93 -8.91 -15.86
N GLY A 30 6.40 -8.15 -16.80
CA GLY A 30 5.14 -8.44 -17.50
C GLY A 30 3.91 -8.38 -16.59
N ASP A 31 2.73 -8.54 -17.20
CA ASP A 31 1.45 -8.55 -16.48
C ASP A 31 1.40 -9.63 -15.40
N ALA A 32 1.91 -10.82 -15.71
CA ALA A 32 1.95 -11.96 -14.79
C ALA A 32 2.86 -11.69 -13.56
N GLY A 33 3.97 -10.98 -13.75
CA GLY A 33 4.87 -10.61 -12.65
C GLY A 33 4.20 -9.61 -11.70
N TRP A 34 3.55 -8.58 -12.25
CA TRP A 34 2.77 -7.63 -11.45
C TRP A 34 1.60 -8.30 -10.71
N ALA A 35 0.86 -9.19 -11.38
CA ALA A 35 -0.22 -9.96 -10.74
C ALA A 35 0.30 -10.82 -9.59
N THR A 36 1.40 -11.54 -9.81
CA THR A 36 2.04 -12.37 -8.77
C THR A 36 2.48 -11.52 -7.57
N MET A 37 3.01 -10.31 -7.82
CA MET A 37 3.43 -9.39 -6.77
C MET A 37 2.21 -8.91 -5.94
N LEU A 38 1.12 -8.53 -6.60
CA LEU A 38 -0.13 -8.13 -5.93
C LEU A 38 -0.72 -9.27 -5.09
N ASP A 39 -0.77 -10.49 -5.64
CA ASP A 39 -1.22 -11.68 -4.91
C ASP A 39 -0.35 -11.94 -3.68
N GLY A 40 0.97 -11.70 -3.79
CA GLY A 40 1.90 -11.77 -2.68
C GLY A 40 1.56 -10.79 -1.55
N PHE A 41 1.31 -9.52 -1.89
CA PHE A 41 0.92 -8.52 -0.90
C PHE A 41 -0.42 -8.83 -0.23
N MET A 42 -1.39 -9.34 -1.00
CA MET A 42 -2.69 -9.75 -0.45
C MET A 42 -2.54 -10.92 0.55
N LYS A 43 -1.73 -11.93 0.21
CA LYS A 43 -1.43 -13.05 1.13
C LYS A 43 -0.72 -12.59 2.40
N LEU A 44 0.18 -11.61 2.30
CA LEU A 44 0.85 -11.05 3.48
C LEU A 44 -0.14 -10.29 4.38
N ALA A 45 -1.08 -9.57 3.78
CA ALA A 45 -2.13 -8.88 4.52
C ALA A 45 -3.06 -9.87 5.24
N ASP A 46 -3.47 -10.96 4.57
CA ASP A 46 -4.24 -12.06 5.18
C ASP A 46 -3.47 -12.69 6.35
N TYR A 47 -2.17 -12.94 6.14
CA TYR A 47 -1.29 -13.49 7.17
C TYR A 47 -1.24 -12.57 8.39
N LEU A 48 -1.03 -11.27 8.18
CA LEU A 48 -0.93 -10.29 9.26
C LEU A 48 -2.25 -10.16 10.04
N GLU A 49 -3.39 -10.04 9.34
CA GLU A 49 -4.72 -10.01 9.96
C GLU A 49 -4.95 -11.23 10.85
N ARG A 50 -4.61 -12.44 10.37
CA ARG A 50 -4.71 -13.67 11.18
C ARG A 50 -3.80 -13.62 12.40
N ARG A 51 -2.58 -13.08 12.29
CA ARG A 51 -1.65 -12.96 13.42
C ARG A 51 -2.13 -11.96 14.47
N VAL A 52 -2.76 -10.86 14.04
CA VAL A 52 -3.40 -9.89 14.93
C VAL A 52 -4.54 -10.56 15.69
N ASN A 53 -5.46 -11.22 14.98
CA ASN A 53 -6.63 -11.87 15.59
C ASN A 53 -6.28 -13.04 16.53
N GLN A 54 -5.09 -13.64 16.39
CA GLN A 54 -4.61 -14.72 17.27
C GLN A 54 -3.87 -14.21 18.51
N ASN A 55 -3.56 -12.91 18.60
CA ASN A 55 -2.77 -12.34 19.67
C ASN A 55 -3.69 -11.55 20.62
N GLU A 56 -3.80 -11.98 21.87
CA GLU A 56 -4.64 -11.36 22.90
C GLU A 56 -4.26 -9.91 23.23
N SER A 57 -3.03 -9.52 22.93
CA SER A 57 -2.54 -8.15 23.14
C SER A 57 -2.79 -7.22 21.95
N LEU A 58 -3.42 -7.70 20.87
CA LEU A 58 -3.72 -6.89 19.68
C LEU A 58 -5.21 -6.93 19.36
N GLU A 59 -5.72 -5.83 18.82
CA GLU A 59 -7.12 -5.72 18.42
C GLU A 59 -7.25 -5.03 17.05
N MET A 60 -8.04 -5.63 16.16
CA MET A 60 -8.39 -5.05 14.87
C MET A 60 -9.26 -3.81 15.05
N MET A 61 -8.88 -2.69 14.42
CA MET A 61 -9.60 -1.42 14.49
C MET A 61 -10.69 -1.28 13.42
N SER A 62 -10.57 -2.06 12.35
CA SER A 62 -11.55 -2.12 11.26
C SER A 62 -11.44 -3.46 10.55
N ASN A 63 -12.46 -3.80 9.77
CA ASN A 63 -12.31 -4.87 8.78
C ASN A 63 -11.18 -4.51 7.83
N ARG A 64 -10.33 -5.49 7.50
CA ARG A 64 -9.25 -5.28 6.54
C ARG A 64 -9.83 -4.99 5.15
N MET A 65 -9.27 -3.98 4.50
CA MET A 65 -9.58 -3.63 3.11
C MET A 65 -8.28 -3.66 2.31
N TRP A 66 -8.22 -4.54 1.31
CA TRP A 66 -7.02 -4.75 0.50
C TRP A 66 -5.80 -5.11 1.39
N THR A 67 -4.68 -4.43 1.21
CA THR A 67 -3.43 -4.68 1.96
C THR A 67 -3.35 -3.93 3.29
N ASN A 68 -4.32 -3.06 3.62
CA ASN A 68 -4.26 -2.22 4.81
C ASN A 68 -4.85 -2.97 6.01
N VAL A 69 -3.99 -3.34 6.96
CA VAL A 69 -4.37 -3.97 8.24
C VAL A 69 -4.25 -2.94 9.35
N CYS A 70 -5.38 -2.45 9.86
CA CYS A 70 -5.43 -1.45 10.93
C CYS A 70 -5.72 -2.13 12.27
N PHE A 71 -4.78 -2.07 13.21
CA PHE A 71 -4.89 -2.69 14.53
C PHE A 71 -4.19 -1.83 15.60
N ARG A 72 -4.50 -2.10 16.86
CA ARG A 72 -3.89 -1.46 18.03
C ARG A 72 -3.37 -2.48 19.04
N TYR A 73 -2.50 -2.04 19.93
CA TYR A 73 -2.05 -2.82 21.09
C TYR A 73 -2.98 -2.59 22.29
N VAL A 74 -3.40 -3.67 22.94
CA VAL A 74 -4.32 -3.69 24.10
C VAL A 74 -3.80 -4.54 25.26
N GLY A 75 -2.57 -5.07 25.17
CA GLY A 75 -1.95 -5.84 26.25
C GLY A 75 -1.72 -5.00 27.51
N SER A 76 -1.49 -5.66 28.64
CA SER A 76 -1.23 -5.03 29.96
C SER A 76 0.11 -4.30 30.00
N SER A 77 0.12 -3.12 29.38
CA SER A 77 1.01 -2.03 29.75
C SER A 77 0.47 -1.41 31.05
N PRO A 78 1.33 -1.02 32.02
CA PRO A 78 0.94 -0.02 33.02
C PRO A 78 0.33 1.19 32.29
N GLU A 79 -0.54 1.96 32.94
CA GLU A 79 -1.26 3.13 32.41
C GLU A 79 -0.35 4.30 31.92
N GLU A 80 0.71 4.03 31.17
CA GLU A 80 1.52 5.05 30.50
C GLU A 80 0.95 5.31 29.10
N ASN A 81 0.12 6.35 29.04
CA ASN A 81 -0.17 7.19 27.87
C ASN A 81 0.19 6.60 26.49
N LEU A 82 -0.76 5.83 25.92
CA LEU A 82 -0.74 5.35 24.53
C LEU A 82 -0.56 6.48 23.48
N ASN A 83 -0.79 7.74 23.87
CA ASN A 83 -0.61 8.91 23.03
C ASN A 83 0.86 9.23 22.69
N HIS A 84 1.83 8.66 23.39
CA HIS A 84 3.25 8.94 23.14
C HIS A 84 3.86 8.14 21.98
N ILE A 85 3.14 7.14 21.44
CA ILE A 85 3.66 6.22 20.40
C ILE A 85 3.53 6.82 18.98
N ASN A 86 2.72 7.88 18.81
CA ASN A 86 2.46 8.51 17.50
C ASN A 86 3.07 9.93 17.35
N THR A 87 4.07 10.28 18.15
CA THR A 87 4.77 11.59 18.02
C THR A 87 6.04 11.44 17.19
#